data_AF-A0A1G0L362-F1
#
_entry.id   AF-A0A1G0L362-F1
#
_cell.length_a   1.000
_cell.length_b   1.000
_cell.length_c   1.000
_cell.angle_alpha   90.00
_cell.angle_beta   90.00
_cell.angle_gamma   90.00
#
_symmetry.space_group_name_H-M   'P 1'
#
loop_
_entity.id
_entity.type
_entity.pdbx_description
1 polymer ?
#
loop_
_entity_poly.entity_id
_entity_poly.type
_entity_poly.pdbx_seq_one_letter_code
_entity_poly.pdbx_strand_id
1 'polypeptide(L)' 'MEITLSHAEAEALRDTIEGFLHELRIEISHTETREFRERLRERERLLERLLEALGHEAAAGTAP' A
#
# COMPACT_ATOMS: atom_id res chain seq x y z
N MET A 1 16.28 0.70 9.41
CA MET A 1 16.21 2.09 8.91
C MET A 1 14.79 2.55 9.17
N GLU A 2 14.62 3.69 9.80
CA GLU A 2 13.32 4.25 10.15
C GLU A 2 13.10 5.52 9.33
N ILE A 3 11.87 5.73 8.87
CA ILE A 3 11.46 6.93 8.14
C ILE A 3 10.32 7.54 8.95
N THR A 4 10.48 8.79 9.36
CA THR A 4 9.42 9.56 10.01
C THR A 4 8.70 10.38 8.94
N LEU A 5 7.38 10.26 8.88
CA LEU A 5 6.53 11.02 7.96
C LEU A 5 5.69 12.02 8.77
N SER A 6 5.52 13.22 8.23
CA SER A 6 4.44 14.11 8.67
C SER A 6 3.08 13.52 8.28
N HIS A 7 2.00 14.03 8.89
CA HIS A 7 0.64 13.59 8.57
C HIS A 7 0.32 13.76 7.07
N ALA A 8 0.69 14.91 6.48
CA ALA A 8 0.46 15.17 5.07
C ALA A 8 1.28 14.23 4.15
N GLU A 9 2.51 13.87 4.54
CA GLU A 9 3.33 12.90 3.79
C GLU A 9 2.75 11.48 3.91
N ALA A 10 2.24 11.10 5.09
CA ALA A 10 1.58 9.82 5.30
C ALA A 10 0.29 9.70 4.48
N GLU A 11 -0.53 10.75 4.43
CA GLU A 11 -1.73 10.81 3.58
C GLU A 11 -1.36 10.73 2.09
N ALA A 12 -0.41 11.54 1.63
CA ALA A 12 0.03 11.50 0.22
C ALA A 12 0.60 10.13 -0.17
N LEU A 13 1.36 9.49 0.73
CA LEU A 13 1.89 8.15 0.50
C LEU A 13 0.78 7.10 0.46
N ARG A 14 -0.21 7.21 1.37
CA ARG A 14 -1.38 6.35 1.39
C ARG A 14 -2.14 6.42 0.06
N ASP A 15 -2.49 7.62 -0.39
CA ASP A 15 -3.21 7.82 -1.65
C ASP A 15 -2.45 7.25 -2.85
N THR A 16 -1.13 7.46 -2.86
CA THR A 16 -0.24 6.91 -3.90
C THR A 16 -0.26 5.38 -3.91
N ILE A 17 -0.17 4.75 -2.74
CA ILE A 17 -0.19 3.29 -2.62
C ILE A 17 -1.57 2.74 -3.00
N GLU A 18 -2.66 3.35 -2.56
CA GLU A 18 -4.03 2.93 -2.89
C GLU A 18 -4.28 2.99 -4.40
N GLY A 19 -3.83 4.05 -5.09
CA GLY A 19 -3.91 4.17 -6.54
C GLY A 19 -3.12 3.07 -7.27
N PHE A 20 -1.88 2.85 -6.87
CA PHE A 20 -1.06 1.79 -7.47
C PHE A 20 -1.63 0.38 -7.19
N LEU A 21 -2.21 0.15 -6.01
CA LEU A 21 -2.84 -1.12 -5.65
C LEU A 21 -4.05 -1.44 -6.56
N HIS A 22 -4.81 -0.41 -6.94
CA HIS A 22 -5.92 -0.56 -7.89
C HIS A 22 -5.42 -1.05 -9.26
N GLU A 23 -4.39 -0.40 -9.81
CA GLU A 23 -3.78 -0.80 -11.09
C GLU A 23 -3.18 -2.21 -11.02
N LEU A 24 -2.50 -2.53 -9.92
CA LEU A 24 -1.87 -3.83 -9.70
C LEU A 24 -2.90 -4.98 -9.69
N ARG A 25 -4.07 -4.76 -9.06
CA ARG A 25 -5.16 -5.75 -9.03
C ARG A 25 -5.74 -6.01 -10.42
N ILE A 26 -5.84 -4.97 -11.25
CA ILE A 26 -6.24 -5.12 -12.66
C ILE A 26 -5.19 -5.95 -13.41
N GLU A 27 -3.90 -5.65 -13.25
CA GLU A 27 -2.81 -6.40 -13.89
C GLU A 27 -2.80 -7.89 -13.49
N ILE A 28 -3.00 -8.19 -12.20
CA ILE A 28 -3.13 -9.58 -11.69
C ILE A 28 -4.25 -10.32 -12.41
N SER A 29 -5.38 -9.66 -12.63
CA SER A 29 -6.56 -10.27 -13.25
C SER A 29 -6.32 -10.62 -14.73
N HIS A 30 -5.52 -9.82 -15.43
CA HIS A 30 -5.17 -10.02 -16.84
C HIS A 30 -3.93 -10.90 -17.06
N THR A 31 -3.13 -11.15 -16.01
CA THR A 31 -1.89 -11.92 -16.12
C THR A 31 -2.19 -13.42 -16.19
N GLU A 32 -1.86 -14.09 -17.30
CA GLU A 32 -2.09 -15.55 -17.46
C GLU A 32 -0.98 -16.41 -16.84
N THR A 33 0.27 -15.93 -16.86
CA THR A 33 1.42 -16.67 -16.36
C THR A 33 1.39 -16.77 -14.83
N ARG A 34 1.26 -18.00 -14.30
CA ARG A 34 1.15 -18.26 -12.85
C ARG A 34 2.29 -17.64 -12.04
N GLU A 35 3.53 -17.86 -12.45
CA GLU A 35 4.71 -17.34 -11.74
C GLU A 35 4.71 -15.81 -11.68
N PHE A 36 4.35 -15.14 -12.79
CA PHE A 36 4.28 -13.69 -12.81
C PHE A 36 3.12 -13.18 -11.93
N ARG A 37 1.96 -13.84 -11.98
CA ARG A 37 0.81 -13.54 -11.12
C ARG A 37 1.14 -13.68 -9.63
N GLU A 38 1.93 -14.67 -9.25
CA GLU A 38 2.39 -14.88 -7.87
C GLU A 38 3.27 -13.72 -7.39
N ARG A 39 4.21 -13.26 -8.23
CA ARG A 39 5.06 -12.08 -7.94
C ARG A 39 4.24 -10.80 -7.78
N LEU A 40 3.21 -10.61 -8.62
CA LEU A 40 2.30 -9.46 -8.49
C LEU A 40 1.52 -9.54 -7.16
N ARG A 41 1.03 -10.71 -6.77
CA ARG A 41 0.35 -10.92 -5.47
C ARG A 41 1.27 -10.74 -4.26
N GLU A 42 2.56 -11.06 -4.37
CA GLU A 42 3.53 -10.74 -3.32
C GLU A 42 3.67 -9.24 -3.13
N ARG A 43 3.68 -8.49 -4.23
CA ARG A 43 3.73 -7.03 -4.22
C ARG A 43 2.44 -6.44 -3.66
N GLU A 44 1.28 -6.97 -4.03
CA GLU A 44 -0.03 -6.61 -3.46
C GLU A 44 -0.01 -6.73 -1.93
N ARG A 45 0.38 -7.90 -1.40
CA ARG A 45 0.47 -8.14 0.06
C ARG A 45 1.45 -7.19 0.75
N LEU A 46 2.54 -6.81 0.09
CA LEU A 46 3.49 -5.85 0.65
C LEU A 46 2.85 -4.47 0.80
N LEU A 47 2.16 -3.99 -0.23
CA LEU A 47 1.50 -2.69 -0.22
C LEU A 47 0.35 -2.64 0.78
N GLU A 48 -0.43 -3.72 0.91
CA GLU A 48 -1.49 -3.84 1.92
C GLU A 48 -0.94 -3.69 3.35
N ARG A 49 0.20 -4.32 3.65
CA ARG A 49 0.87 -4.15 4.95
C ARG A 49 1.37 -2.72 5.19
N LEU A 50 1.83 -2.04 4.15
CA LEU A 50 2.25 -0.64 4.27
C LEU A 50 1.05 0.27 4.54
N LEU A 51 -0.09 0.04 3.88
CA LEU A 51 -1.32 0.78 4.15
C LEU A 51 -1.83 0.55 5.57
N GLU A 52 -1.76 -0.69 6.08
CA GLU A 52 -2.12 -1.01 7.45
C GLU A 52 -1.24 -0.24 8.45
N ALA A 53 0.08 -0.19 8.22
CA ALA A 53 1.01 0.58 9.04
C ALA A 53 0.69 2.09 9.03
N LEU A 54 0.42 2.66 7.84
CA LEU A 54 0.05 4.07 7.69
C LEU A 54 -1.31 4.40 8.34
N GLY A 55 -2.26 3.46 8.30
CA GLY A 55 -3.57 3.61 8.94
C GLY A 55 -3.53 3.56 10.46
N HIS A 56 -2.59 2.81 11.04
CA HIS A 56 -2.40 2.74 12.49
C HIS A 56 -1.87 4.06 13.09
N GLU A 57 -1.02 4.77 12.35
CA GLU A 57 -0.48 6.08 12.76
C GLU A 57 -1.51 7.21 12.70
N ALA A 58 -2.39 7.23 11.68
CA ALA A 58 -3.43 8.24 11.56
C ALA A 58 -4.42 8.22 12.75
N ALA A 59 -4.66 7.06 13.35
CA ALA A 59 -5.53 6.92 14.53
C ALA A 59 -4.86 7.36 15.84
N ALA A 60 -3.52 7.40 15.91
CA ALA A 60 -2.78 7.79 17.12
C ALA A 60 -2.58 9.31 17.26
N GLY A 61 -2.85 10.09 16.19
CA GLY A 61 -2.67 11.55 16.15
C GLY A 61 -3.90 12.38 16.54
N THR A 62 -5.02 11.77 16.92
CA THR A 62 -6.25 12.50 17.32
C THR A 62 -6.48 12.40 18.82
N ALA A 63 -5.70 13.13 19.61
CA ALA A 63 -6.04 13.44 21.01
C ALA A 63 -6.07 14.98 21.18
N PRO A 64 -7.18 15.56 21.67
CA PRO A 64 -7.34 16.99 21.90
C PRO A 64 -6.51 17.51 23.09
#